data_AF-A1VX42-F1
#
_entry.id   AF-A1VX42-F1
#
_cell.length_a   1.000
_cell.length_b   1.000
_cell.length_c   1.000
_cell.angle_alpha   90.00
_cell.angle_beta   90.00
_cell.angle_gamma   90.00
#
_symmetry.space_group_name_H-M   'P 1'
#
loop_
_entity.id
_entity.type
_entity.pdbx_description
1 polymer ?
#
loop_
_entity_poly.entity_id
_entity_poly.type
_entity_poly.pdbx_seq_one_letter_code
_entity_poly.pdbx_strand_id
1 'polypeptide(L)'
;MPVEKWNPKNPWIFSKKTAFMQRIADKVRGGCTQYIQGSCKAQKLPFLTHKLSERYPLNRPKITQARRRKAGENAYHWMGYLEPDTQLIHWLVLLAPGETLDATDAWKDPRLDKVRLTGYELVRLTRPGAAAPSWSWRYSRERHDQLRTALVSAIRGRRNLELEQLAHSIWRSPGFAGVREQVKKMRSLITSEWKRSRSKAEVMPDLPRQIGFVRRLADVGQPWSDLMKAVKHERVQEEGGNRQNPVPVPRRAGPKAQENRAGGEGKGV
;
A
#
# COMPACT_ATOMS: atom_id res chain seq x y z
N MET A 1 -15.23 -4.96 -12.91
CA MET A 1 -15.92 -4.09 -11.97
C MET A 1 -17.36 -4.53 -11.94
N PRO A 2 -17.98 -4.67 -10.76
CA PRO A 2 -19.43 -4.80 -10.70
C PRO A 2 -20.04 -3.67 -11.53
N VAL A 3 -21.13 -3.97 -12.25
CA VAL A 3 -21.77 -3.05 -13.21
C VAL A 3 -22.59 -1.98 -12.47
N GLU A 4 -22.21 -1.64 -11.24
CA GLU A 4 -22.76 -0.49 -10.55
C GLU A 4 -22.36 0.77 -11.32
N LYS A 5 -23.37 1.56 -11.70
CA LYS A 5 -23.20 2.84 -12.37
C LYS A 5 -22.14 3.64 -11.60
N TRP A 6 -21.13 4.13 -12.30
CA TRP A 6 -20.13 5.03 -11.73
C TRP A 6 -20.81 6.13 -10.92
N ASN A 7 -20.51 6.19 -9.62
CA ASN A 7 -21.00 7.22 -8.72
C ASN A 7 -19.79 7.96 -8.14
N PRO A 8 -19.49 9.20 -8.55
CA PRO A 8 -18.35 9.94 -8.03
C PRO A 8 -18.50 10.28 -6.55
N LYS A 9 -19.72 10.32 -5.99
CA LYS A 9 -19.91 10.55 -4.55
C LYS A 9 -19.69 9.28 -3.73
N ASN A 10 -19.81 8.10 -4.35
CA ASN A 10 -19.65 6.82 -3.70
C ASN A 10 -18.86 5.83 -4.58
N PRO A 11 -17.57 6.11 -4.85
CA PRO A 11 -16.78 5.27 -5.74
C PRO A 11 -16.49 3.89 -5.12
N TRP A 12 -16.40 2.86 -5.97
CA TRP A 12 -15.98 1.52 -5.56
C TRP A 12 -14.47 1.45 -5.29
N ILE A 13 -14.08 0.94 -4.13
CA ILE A 13 -12.69 0.89 -3.66
C ILE A 13 -12.23 -0.55 -3.53
N PHE A 14 -11.11 -0.88 -4.16
CA PHE A 14 -10.47 -2.18 -3.97
C PHE A 14 -9.91 -2.29 -2.55
N SER A 15 -10.17 -3.42 -1.90
CA SER A 15 -9.57 -3.76 -0.60
C SER A 15 -8.39 -4.74 -0.75
N LYS A 16 -8.24 -5.37 -1.92
CA LYS A 16 -7.15 -6.33 -2.21
C LYS A 16 -6.12 -5.76 -3.18
N LYS A 17 -4.90 -5.48 -2.66
CA LYS A 17 -3.76 -4.90 -3.41
C LYS A 17 -3.50 -5.63 -4.74
N THR A 18 -3.41 -6.95 -4.70
CA THR A 18 -3.12 -7.77 -5.88
C THR A 18 -4.21 -7.71 -6.95
N ALA A 19 -5.49 -7.60 -6.55
CA ALA A 19 -6.59 -7.46 -7.49
C ALA A 19 -6.53 -6.09 -8.19
N PHE A 20 -6.29 -5.03 -7.43
CA PHE A 20 -6.09 -3.69 -7.96
C PHE A 20 -4.91 -3.63 -8.96
N MET A 21 -3.76 -4.20 -8.59
CA MET A 21 -2.59 -4.34 -9.46
C MET A 21 -2.91 -5.07 -10.78
N GLN A 22 -3.71 -6.15 -10.73
CA GLN A 22 -4.17 -6.84 -11.95
C GLN A 22 -5.02 -5.93 -12.83
N ARG A 23 -5.95 -5.17 -12.26
CA ARG A 23 -6.84 -4.30 -13.03
C ARG A 23 -6.13 -3.14 -13.69
N ILE A 24 -5.14 -2.55 -13.03
CA ILE A 24 -4.24 -1.58 -13.66
C ILE A 24 -3.53 -2.22 -14.86
N ALA A 25 -2.88 -3.36 -14.67
CA ALA A 25 -2.16 -4.03 -15.73
C ALA A 25 -3.06 -4.42 -16.91
N ASP A 26 -4.31 -4.83 -16.65
CA ASP A 26 -5.28 -5.13 -17.70
C ASP A 26 -5.67 -3.89 -18.51
N LYS A 27 -5.87 -2.76 -17.85
CA LYS A 27 -6.24 -1.50 -18.51
C LYS A 27 -5.10 -0.96 -19.37
N VAL A 28 -3.87 -1.00 -18.85
CA VAL A 28 -2.66 -0.62 -19.61
C VAL A 28 -2.45 -1.56 -20.78
N ARG A 29 -2.59 -2.88 -20.59
CA ARG A 29 -2.55 -3.87 -21.69
C ARG A 29 -3.65 -3.62 -22.72
N GLY A 30 -4.83 -3.21 -22.27
CA GLY A 30 -5.99 -2.90 -23.10
C GLY A 30 -5.97 -1.53 -23.79
N GLY A 31 -4.81 -0.87 -23.85
CA GLY A 31 -4.62 0.37 -24.61
C GLY A 31 -4.67 1.66 -23.80
N CYS A 32 -4.73 1.60 -22.46
CA CYS A 32 -4.54 2.81 -21.66
C CYS A 32 -3.06 3.17 -21.62
N THR A 33 -2.66 4.17 -22.41
CA THR A 33 -1.26 4.59 -22.59
C THR A 33 -0.91 5.85 -21.82
N GLN A 34 -1.86 6.45 -21.11
CA GLN A 34 -1.63 7.64 -20.28
C GLN A 34 -2.23 7.42 -18.89
N TYR A 35 -1.61 8.00 -17.86
CA TYR A 35 -2.17 7.97 -16.51
C TYR A 35 -1.81 9.20 -15.67
N ILE A 36 -2.62 9.43 -14.65
CA ILE A 36 -2.34 10.29 -13.50
C ILE A 36 -2.59 9.43 -12.26
N GLN A 37 -1.74 9.54 -11.24
CA GLN A 37 -1.89 8.81 -9.99
C GLN A 37 -1.62 9.71 -8.79
N GLY A 38 -2.16 9.32 -7.63
CA GLY A 38 -1.86 9.97 -6.36
C GLY A 38 -2.40 9.18 -5.19
N SER A 39 -2.32 9.77 -4.01
CA SER A 39 -2.87 9.21 -2.77
C SER A 39 -3.61 10.28 -1.98
N CYS A 40 -4.68 9.90 -1.28
CA CYS A 40 -5.39 10.79 -0.36
C CYS A 40 -5.93 10.03 0.85
N LYS A 41 -6.28 10.75 1.92
CA LYS A 41 -7.05 10.18 3.03
C LYS A 41 -8.44 9.77 2.53
N ALA A 42 -9.01 8.70 3.09
CA ALA A 42 -10.33 8.19 2.70
C ALA A 42 -11.43 9.26 2.74
N GLN A 43 -11.40 10.18 3.71
CA GLN A 43 -12.40 11.25 3.86
C GLN A 43 -12.40 12.25 2.70
N LYS A 44 -11.26 12.45 2.02
CA LYS A 44 -11.13 13.40 0.91
C LYS A 44 -11.57 12.81 -0.44
N LEU A 45 -11.88 11.51 -0.47
CA LEU A 45 -12.11 10.79 -1.71
C LEU A 45 -13.30 11.30 -2.53
N PRO A 46 -14.49 11.61 -1.95
CA PRO A 46 -15.61 12.12 -2.72
C PRO A 46 -15.31 13.47 -3.37
N PHE A 47 -14.60 14.35 -2.67
CA PHE A 47 -14.21 15.66 -3.23
C PHE A 47 -13.26 15.49 -4.42
N LEU A 48 -12.24 14.64 -4.29
CA LEU A 48 -11.31 14.34 -5.36
C LEU A 48 -12.03 13.75 -6.59
N THR A 49 -12.86 12.72 -6.37
CA THR A 49 -13.55 12.03 -7.47
C THR A 49 -14.62 12.89 -8.12
N HIS A 50 -15.25 13.79 -7.38
CA HIS A 50 -16.13 14.82 -7.94
C HIS A 50 -15.37 15.75 -8.88
N LYS A 51 -14.27 16.37 -8.41
CA LYS A 51 -13.41 17.24 -9.24
C LYS A 51 -12.91 16.53 -10.51
N LEU A 52 -12.48 15.27 -10.39
CA LEU A 52 -12.04 14.49 -11.55
C LEU A 52 -13.21 14.15 -12.50
N SER A 53 -14.42 13.97 -11.98
CA SER A 53 -15.60 13.67 -12.80
C SER A 53 -16.16 14.88 -13.56
N GLU A 54 -15.91 16.10 -13.06
CA GLU A 54 -16.22 17.33 -13.79
C GLU A 54 -15.27 17.52 -14.99
N ARG A 55 -14.02 17.10 -14.83
CA ARG A 55 -13.00 17.24 -15.87
C ARG A 55 -13.02 16.12 -16.91
N TYR A 56 -13.27 14.89 -16.47
CA TYR A 56 -13.23 13.72 -17.35
C TYR A 56 -14.52 12.89 -17.24
N PRO A 57 -15.00 12.31 -18.35
CA PRO A 57 -16.08 11.34 -18.34
C PRO A 57 -15.58 9.98 -17.81
N LEU A 58 -15.33 9.90 -16.50
CA LEU A 58 -14.79 8.72 -15.82
C LEU A 58 -15.72 7.51 -15.89
N ASN A 59 -15.13 6.32 -16.05
CA ASN A 59 -15.77 5.02 -15.83
C ASN A 59 -17.11 4.82 -16.53
N ARG A 60 -17.26 5.42 -17.73
CA ARG A 60 -18.48 5.26 -18.54
C ARG A 60 -18.77 3.78 -18.82
N PRO A 61 -20.05 3.39 -19.04
CA PRO A 61 -20.41 2.02 -19.37
C PRO A 61 -19.63 1.46 -20.57
N LYS A 62 -19.36 0.15 -20.57
CA LYS A 62 -18.54 -0.51 -21.61
C LYS A 62 -19.02 -0.22 -23.03
N ILE A 63 -20.34 -0.26 -23.27
CA ILE A 63 -20.95 0.00 -24.59
C ILE A 63 -20.64 1.43 -25.04
N THR A 64 -20.84 2.41 -24.15
CA THR A 64 -20.52 3.82 -24.42
C THR A 64 -19.04 4.02 -24.71
N GLN A 65 -18.16 3.36 -23.94
CA GLN A 65 -16.72 3.44 -24.18
C GLN A 65 -16.32 2.82 -25.53
N ALA A 66 -16.91 1.68 -25.91
CA ALA A 66 -16.60 1.04 -27.19
C ALA A 66 -17.02 1.94 -28.37
N ARG A 67 -18.20 2.57 -28.29
CA ARG A 67 -18.67 3.53 -29.30
C ARG A 67 -17.75 4.74 -29.41
N ARG A 68 -17.38 5.34 -28.27
CA ARG A 68 -16.49 6.49 -28.21
C ARG A 68 -15.09 6.21 -28.77
N ARG A 69 -14.52 5.04 -28.45
CA ARG A 69 -13.24 4.61 -29.04
C ARG A 69 -13.32 4.47 -30.56
N LYS A 70 -14.44 3.97 -31.09
CA LYS A 70 -14.67 3.93 -32.55
C LYS A 70 -14.79 5.33 -33.16
N ALA A 71 -15.30 6.29 -32.39
CA ALA A 71 -15.42 7.68 -32.77
C ALA A 71 -14.16 8.52 -32.47
N GLY A 72 -13.01 7.88 -32.15
CA GLY A 72 -11.77 8.61 -31.88
C GLY A 72 -11.76 9.39 -30.56
N GLU A 73 -12.68 9.13 -29.63
CA GLU A 73 -12.75 9.84 -28.35
C GLU A 73 -11.93 9.19 -27.23
N ASN A 74 -11.41 10.03 -26.33
CA ASN A 74 -10.71 9.65 -25.11
C ASN A 74 -11.58 8.80 -24.17
N ALA A 75 -11.02 7.74 -23.60
CA ALA A 75 -11.69 6.90 -22.60
C ALA A 75 -10.93 6.86 -21.26
N TYR A 76 -11.59 7.34 -20.20
CA TYR A 76 -11.00 7.49 -18.88
C TYR A 76 -11.51 6.44 -17.89
N HIS A 77 -10.58 5.84 -17.12
CA HIS A 77 -10.87 4.82 -16.12
C HIS A 77 -10.29 5.26 -14.79
N TRP A 78 -11.15 5.47 -13.82
CA TRP A 78 -10.73 5.74 -12.45
C TRP A 78 -10.72 4.45 -11.63
N MET A 79 -9.70 4.25 -10.81
CA MET A 79 -9.63 3.14 -9.86
C MET A 79 -8.97 3.61 -8.54
N GLY A 80 -9.44 3.08 -7.41
CA GLY A 80 -8.88 3.34 -6.09
C GLY A 80 -8.69 2.08 -5.25
N TYR A 81 -7.66 2.08 -4.40
CA TYR A 81 -7.32 1.00 -3.47
C TYR A 81 -7.07 1.57 -2.08
N LEU A 82 -7.73 1.01 -1.06
CA LEU A 82 -7.42 1.32 0.34
C LEU A 82 -6.23 0.49 0.79
N GLU A 83 -5.17 1.16 1.24
CA GLU A 83 -4.09 0.50 1.95
C GLU A 83 -4.45 0.34 3.43
N PRO A 84 -4.57 -0.92 3.95
CA PRO A 84 -4.99 -1.16 5.32
C PRO A 84 -4.07 -0.52 6.37
N ASP A 85 -2.76 -0.59 6.16
CA ASP A 85 -1.78 -0.17 7.18
C ASP A 85 -1.74 1.36 7.34
N THR A 86 -1.95 2.11 6.25
CA THR A 86 -1.82 3.59 6.25
C THR A 86 -3.17 4.29 6.19
N GLN A 87 -4.25 3.56 5.92
CA GLN A 87 -5.60 4.09 5.69
C GLN A 87 -5.65 5.14 4.56
N LEU A 88 -4.67 5.09 3.65
CA LEU A 88 -4.62 5.93 2.46
C LEU A 88 -5.29 5.24 1.28
N ILE A 89 -6.01 6.02 0.49
CA ILE A 89 -6.52 5.61 -0.81
C ILE A 89 -5.47 5.95 -1.86
N HIS A 90 -4.87 4.93 -2.45
CA HIS A 90 -4.07 5.04 -3.66
C HIS A 90 -5.03 5.05 -4.86
N TRP A 91 -4.99 6.10 -5.66
CA TRP A 91 -5.90 6.29 -6.78
C TRP A 91 -5.15 6.56 -8.08
N LEU A 92 -5.81 6.25 -9.19
CA LEU A 92 -5.31 6.55 -10.52
C LEU A 92 -6.45 6.77 -11.51
N VAL A 93 -6.18 7.63 -12.49
CA VAL A 93 -6.95 7.77 -13.71
C VAL A 93 -6.09 7.24 -14.86
N LEU A 94 -6.59 6.23 -15.57
CA LEU A 94 -6.00 5.71 -16.79
C LEU A 94 -6.76 6.24 -17.99
N LEU A 95 -6.02 6.66 -18.99
CA LEU A 95 -6.55 7.18 -20.24
C LEU A 95 -6.12 6.28 -21.39
N ALA A 96 -7.11 5.78 -22.12
CA ALA A 96 -6.93 5.30 -23.48
C ALA A 96 -7.18 6.48 -24.41
N PRO A 97 -6.13 7.07 -25.02
CA PRO A 97 -6.28 8.25 -25.86
C PRO A 97 -7.06 7.90 -27.13
N GLY A 98 -7.86 8.86 -27.57
CA GLY A 98 -8.46 8.91 -28.89
C GLY A 98 -7.55 9.66 -29.87
N GLU A 99 -8.14 10.43 -30.77
CA GLU A 99 -7.42 11.21 -31.79
C GLU A 99 -6.62 12.37 -31.20
N THR A 100 -7.16 13.02 -30.17
CA THR A 100 -6.51 14.16 -29.51
C THR A 100 -6.34 13.90 -28.02
N LEU A 101 -5.12 14.13 -27.53
CA LEU A 101 -4.83 14.10 -26.09
C LEU A 101 -5.09 15.49 -25.52
N ASP A 102 -5.89 15.55 -24.46
CA ASP A 102 -6.03 16.76 -23.66
C ASP A 102 -4.70 17.04 -22.92
N ALA A 103 -3.96 18.05 -23.37
CA ALA A 103 -2.65 18.43 -22.84
C ALA A 103 -2.71 19.28 -21.56
N THR A 104 -3.91 19.56 -21.03
CA THR A 104 -4.06 20.43 -19.84
C THR A 104 -3.60 19.79 -18.53
N ASP A 105 -3.26 18.50 -18.54
CA ASP A 105 -2.72 17.78 -17.39
C ASP A 105 -1.38 17.13 -17.69
N ALA A 106 -0.60 16.92 -16.62
CA ALA A 106 0.64 16.17 -16.65
C ALA A 106 0.40 14.65 -16.77
N TRP A 107 -0.21 14.23 -17.88
CA TRP A 107 -0.36 12.82 -18.24
C TRP A 107 0.99 12.14 -18.42
N LYS A 108 1.09 10.90 -17.93
CA LYS A 108 2.32 10.11 -17.96
C LYS A 108 2.14 8.84 -18.78
N ASP A 109 3.10 8.50 -19.63
CA ASP A 109 3.13 7.19 -20.30
C ASP A 109 3.74 6.15 -19.35
N PRO A 110 3.04 5.04 -19.02
CA PRO A 110 3.53 3.97 -18.15
C PRO A 110 4.82 3.28 -18.65
N ARG A 111 5.22 3.51 -19.91
CA ARG A 111 6.50 3.05 -20.49
C ARG A 111 7.68 3.94 -20.09
N LEU A 112 7.44 5.23 -19.88
CA LEU A 112 8.46 6.24 -19.59
C LEU A 112 8.51 6.55 -18.09
N ASP A 113 7.34 6.82 -17.49
CA ASP A 113 7.17 6.97 -16.05
C ASP A 113 6.28 5.83 -15.55
N LYS A 114 6.80 5.01 -14.64
CA LYS A 114 6.14 3.76 -14.25
C LYS A 114 5.01 4.04 -13.27
N VAL A 115 3.88 3.37 -13.46
CA VAL A 115 2.82 3.32 -12.42
C VAL A 115 3.42 2.69 -11.16
N ARG A 116 3.23 3.34 -10.01
CA ARG A 116 3.79 2.89 -8.72
C ARG A 116 2.68 2.62 -7.73
N LEU A 117 2.86 1.58 -6.92
CA LEU A 117 1.95 1.24 -5.84
C LEU A 117 2.71 0.61 -4.69
N THR A 118 2.84 1.30 -3.56
CA THR A 118 3.29 0.71 -2.27
C THR A 118 4.61 -0.07 -2.39
N GLY A 119 5.61 0.52 -3.03
CA GLY A 119 6.92 -0.13 -3.26
C GLY A 119 6.98 -1.09 -4.46
N TYR A 120 5.91 -1.17 -5.27
CA TYR A 120 5.89 -1.89 -6.54
C TYR A 120 5.81 -0.92 -7.73
N GLU A 121 6.31 -1.34 -8.87
CA GLU A 121 6.21 -0.62 -10.14
C GLU A 121 5.74 -1.54 -11.28
N LEU A 122 4.92 -1.00 -12.17
CA LEU A 122 4.46 -1.67 -13.38
C LEU A 122 5.53 -1.54 -14.48
N VAL A 123 5.90 -2.67 -15.09
CA VAL A 123 6.96 -2.72 -16.11
C VAL A 123 6.59 -3.66 -17.26
N ARG A 124 7.21 -3.44 -18.41
CA ARG A 124 7.20 -4.39 -19.53
C ARG A 124 8.37 -5.34 -19.37
N LEU A 125 8.09 -6.65 -19.33
CA LEU A 125 9.11 -7.70 -19.26
C LEU A 125 8.98 -8.60 -20.48
N THR A 126 10.08 -8.75 -21.20
CA THR A 126 10.24 -9.79 -22.22
C THR A 126 10.72 -11.04 -21.53
N ARG A 127 9.95 -12.12 -21.63
CA ARG A 127 10.36 -13.42 -21.08
C ARG A 127 11.23 -14.15 -22.10
N PRO A 128 12.17 -15.00 -21.66
CA PRO A 128 12.85 -15.92 -22.57
C PRO A 128 11.83 -16.70 -23.42
N GLY A 129 12.01 -16.71 -24.73
CA GLY A 129 11.11 -17.37 -25.68
C GLY A 129 9.78 -16.65 -25.95
N ALA A 130 9.53 -15.47 -25.37
CA ALA A 130 8.30 -14.72 -25.67
C ALA A 130 8.48 -13.81 -26.89
N ALA A 131 7.53 -13.88 -27.82
CA ALA A 131 7.50 -13.04 -29.02
C ALA A 131 7.34 -11.53 -28.73
N ALA A 132 6.76 -11.17 -27.57
CA ALA A 132 6.55 -9.77 -27.20
C ALA A 132 6.66 -9.52 -25.69
N PRO A 133 7.03 -8.29 -25.27
CA PRO A 133 7.04 -7.89 -23.87
C PRO A 133 5.63 -7.91 -23.27
N SER A 134 5.51 -8.38 -22.03
CA SER A 134 4.24 -8.40 -21.27
C SER A 134 4.30 -7.49 -20.05
N TRP A 135 3.19 -6.82 -19.74
CA TRP A 135 3.07 -6.01 -18.52
C TRP A 135 3.05 -6.90 -17.27
N SER A 136 3.90 -6.57 -16.31
CA SER A 136 4.02 -7.25 -15.02
C SER A 136 4.42 -6.26 -13.93
N TRP A 137 4.12 -6.59 -12.68
CA TRP A 137 4.65 -5.87 -11.53
C TRP A 137 5.97 -6.46 -11.05
N ARG A 138 6.80 -5.60 -10.45
CA ARG A 138 8.01 -5.93 -9.70
C ARG A 138 8.16 -4.93 -8.54
N TYR A 139 9.06 -5.15 -7.60
CA TYR A 139 9.44 -4.11 -6.65
C TYR A 139 10.04 -2.91 -7.37
N SER A 140 9.78 -1.70 -6.86
CA SER A 140 10.54 -0.53 -7.25
C SER A 140 12.02 -0.75 -6.94
N ARG A 141 12.90 -0.03 -7.65
CA ARG A 141 14.35 -0.10 -7.40
C ARG A 141 14.68 0.17 -5.94
N GLU A 142 14.12 1.25 -5.39
CA GLU A 142 14.28 1.63 -3.99
C GLU A 142 13.87 0.51 -3.03
N ARG A 143 12.67 -0.06 -3.19
CA ARG A 143 12.18 -1.13 -2.32
C ARG A 143 13.03 -2.39 -2.44
N HIS A 144 13.44 -2.72 -3.66
CA HIS A 144 14.30 -3.87 -3.91
C HIS A 144 15.66 -3.72 -3.22
N ASP A 145 16.27 -2.54 -3.31
CA ASP A 145 17.57 -2.25 -2.72
C ASP A 145 17.49 -2.20 -1.18
N GLN A 146 16.42 -1.63 -0.62
CA GLN A 146 16.14 -1.69 0.82
C GLN A 146 16.05 -3.13 1.33
N LEU A 147 15.28 -3.99 0.65
CA LEU A 147 15.15 -5.40 1.01
C LEU A 147 16.49 -6.14 0.89
N ARG A 148 17.25 -5.88 -0.18
CA ARG A 148 18.59 -6.45 -0.37
C ARG A 148 19.52 -6.08 0.78
N THR A 149 19.59 -4.81 1.14
CA THR A 149 20.44 -4.31 2.23
C THR A 149 20.03 -4.89 3.58
N ALA A 150 18.72 -4.95 3.86
CA ALA A 150 18.19 -5.56 5.08
C ALA A 150 18.59 -7.04 5.21
N LEU A 151 18.43 -7.81 4.13
CA LEU A 151 18.83 -9.23 4.09
C LEU A 151 20.32 -9.42 4.37
N VAL A 152 21.19 -8.67 3.68
CA VAL A 152 22.65 -8.77 3.88
C VAL A 152 23.03 -8.36 5.29
N SER A 153 22.43 -7.29 5.82
CA SER A 153 22.67 -6.81 7.18
C SER A 153 22.27 -7.85 8.22
N ALA A 154 21.08 -8.46 8.08
CA ALA A 154 20.60 -9.49 8.99
C ALA A 154 21.52 -10.73 8.99
N ILE A 155 21.96 -11.17 7.82
CA ILE A 155 22.87 -12.32 7.66
C ILE A 155 24.23 -12.04 8.31
N ARG A 156 24.87 -10.91 7.99
CA ARG A 156 26.19 -10.56 8.54
C ARG A 156 26.14 -10.29 10.04
N GLY A 157 25.05 -9.70 10.50
CA GLY A 157 24.81 -9.42 11.92
C GLY A 157 24.37 -10.64 12.73
N ARG A 158 24.29 -11.84 12.13
CA ARG A 158 23.80 -13.07 12.77
C ARG A 158 22.37 -12.96 13.35
N ARG A 159 21.54 -12.07 12.80
CA ARG A 159 20.17 -11.80 13.27
C ARG A 159 19.18 -12.71 12.57
N ASN A 160 19.19 -13.99 12.96
CA ASN A 160 18.39 -15.05 12.32
C ASN A 160 16.88 -14.76 12.33
N LEU A 161 16.34 -14.24 13.45
CA LEU A 161 14.93 -13.91 13.55
C LEU A 161 14.51 -12.81 12.56
N GLU A 162 15.35 -11.79 12.37
CA GLU A 162 15.10 -10.73 11.39
C GLU A 162 15.14 -11.28 9.96
N LEU A 163 16.11 -12.18 9.67
CA LEU A 163 16.20 -12.85 8.37
C LEU A 163 14.94 -13.67 8.06
N GLU A 164 14.44 -14.42 9.05
CA GLU A 164 13.20 -15.20 8.92
C GLU A 164 11.99 -14.32 8.66
N GLN A 165 11.85 -13.21 9.41
CA GLN A 165 10.76 -12.24 9.21
C GLN A 165 10.82 -11.59 7.82
N LEU A 166 12.02 -11.20 7.37
CA LEU A 166 12.24 -10.66 6.03
C LEU A 166 11.88 -11.68 4.95
N ALA A 167 12.36 -12.93 5.08
CA ALA A 167 12.03 -14.00 4.14
C ALA A 167 10.52 -14.27 4.11
N HIS A 168 9.87 -14.34 5.26
CA HIS A 168 8.44 -14.55 5.37
C HIS A 168 7.62 -13.44 4.67
N SER A 169 8.04 -12.18 4.81
CA SER A 169 7.42 -11.03 4.15
C SER A 169 7.64 -11.05 2.62
N ILE A 170 8.88 -11.29 2.18
CA ILE A 170 9.24 -11.34 0.76
C ILE A 170 8.45 -12.44 0.04
N TRP A 171 8.34 -13.64 0.62
CA TRP A 171 7.64 -14.76 -0.01
C TRP A 171 6.11 -14.65 -0.03
N ARG A 172 5.53 -13.71 0.74
CA ARG A 172 4.11 -13.34 0.63
C ARG A 172 3.82 -12.26 -0.40
N SER A 173 4.84 -11.82 -1.13
CA SER A 173 4.66 -10.79 -2.14
C SER A 173 3.79 -11.27 -3.30
N PRO A 174 3.09 -10.35 -4.00
CA PRO A 174 2.26 -10.72 -5.12
C PRO A 174 3.10 -11.42 -6.21
N GLY A 175 2.82 -12.70 -6.49
CA GLY A 175 3.54 -13.53 -7.45
C GLY A 175 3.38 -13.19 -8.94
N PHE A 176 3.44 -11.91 -9.29
CA PHE A 176 3.65 -11.43 -10.66
C PHE A 176 5.03 -11.87 -11.16
N ALA A 177 5.20 -11.99 -12.48
CA ALA A 177 6.42 -12.52 -13.07
C ALA A 177 7.68 -11.74 -12.63
N GLY A 178 7.62 -10.41 -12.66
CA GLY A 178 8.73 -9.55 -12.24
C GLY A 178 9.09 -9.68 -10.76
N VAL A 179 8.08 -9.75 -9.87
CA VAL A 179 8.29 -10.01 -8.44
C VAL A 179 8.95 -11.38 -8.24
N ARG A 180 8.44 -12.44 -8.88
CA ARG A 180 9.00 -13.80 -8.72
C ARG A 180 10.46 -13.87 -9.17
N GLU A 181 10.82 -13.18 -10.26
CA GLU A 181 12.20 -13.10 -10.73
C GLU A 181 13.11 -12.42 -9.71
N GLN A 182 12.68 -11.31 -9.13
CA GLN A 182 13.43 -10.61 -8.06
C GLN A 182 13.55 -11.48 -6.81
N VAL A 183 12.50 -12.18 -6.39
CA VAL A 183 12.57 -13.06 -5.23
C VAL A 183 13.48 -14.26 -5.47
N LYS A 184 13.52 -14.82 -6.69
CA LYS A 184 14.51 -15.83 -7.07
C LYS A 184 15.94 -15.30 -6.88
N LYS A 185 16.20 -14.05 -7.30
CA LYS A 185 17.50 -13.38 -7.10
C LYS A 185 17.80 -13.13 -5.61
N MET A 186 16.81 -12.75 -4.81
CA MET A 186 16.96 -12.59 -3.35
C MET A 186 17.28 -13.92 -2.66
N ARG A 187 16.65 -15.03 -3.06
CA ARG A 187 16.99 -16.35 -2.54
C ARG A 187 18.45 -16.71 -2.84
N SER A 188 18.89 -16.51 -4.09
CA SER A 188 20.29 -16.72 -4.47
C SER A 188 21.24 -15.88 -3.63
N LEU A 189 20.90 -14.62 -3.38
CA LEU A 189 21.67 -13.72 -2.53
C LEU A 189 21.77 -14.24 -1.09
N ILE A 190 20.67 -14.66 -0.49
CA ILE A 190 20.66 -15.19 0.88
C ILE A 190 21.59 -16.40 0.98
N THR A 191 21.47 -17.35 0.04
CA THR A 191 22.32 -18.55 0.03
C THR A 191 23.79 -18.22 -0.18
N SER A 192 24.13 -17.31 -1.09
CA SER A 192 25.54 -16.93 -1.31
C SER A 192 26.13 -16.16 -0.14
N GLU A 193 25.37 -15.24 0.45
CA GLU A 193 25.85 -14.42 1.56
C GLU A 193 26.00 -15.24 2.84
N TRP A 194 25.06 -16.15 3.12
CA TRP A 194 25.14 -17.09 4.25
C TRP A 194 26.44 -17.91 4.19
N LYS A 195 26.71 -18.53 3.03
CA LYS A 195 27.95 -19.31 2.82
C LYS A 195 29.23 -18.49 2.99
N ARG A 196 29.18 -17.19 2.70
CA ARG A 196 30.33 -16.29 2.79
C ARG A 196 30.59 -15.81 4.22
N SER A 197 29.54 -15.49 4.98
CA SER A 197 29.67 -14.80 6.28
C SER A 197 29.45 -15.70 7.49
N ARG A 198 28.94 -16.92 7.31
CA ARG A 198 28.60 -17.86 8.40
C ARG A 198 29.51 -19.08 8.34
N SER A 199 29.73 -19.71 9.50
CA SER A 199 30.54 -20.94 9.52
C SER A 199 29.77 -22.12 8.91
N LYS A 200 30.50 -23.15 8.46
CA LYS A 200 29.89 -24.37 7.89
C LYS A 200 29.03 -25.14 8.89
N ALA A 201 29.26 -24.96 10.20
CA ALA A 201 28.49 -25.59 11.26
C ALA A 201 27.12 -24.92 11.49
N GLU A 202 26.92 -23.70 10.99
CA GLU A 202 25.68 -22.95 11.20
C GLU A 202 24.63 -23.29 10.14
N VAL A 203 23.47 -23.74 10.62
CA VAL A 203 22.33 -24.09 9.77
C VAL A 203 21.59 -22.82 9.35
N MET A 204 21.39 -22.66 8.04
CA MET A 204 20.60 -21.56 7.47
C MET A 204 19.12 -21.77 7.81
N PRO A 205 18.38 -20.71 8.20
CA PRO A 205 16.94 -20.79 8.37
C PRO A 205 16.24 -21.31 7.11
N ASP A 206 15.15 -22.06 7.29
CA ASP A 206 14.40 -22.59 6.16
C ASP A 206 13.72 -21.45 5.38
N LEU A 207 13.98 -21.41 4.07
CA LEU A 207 13.40 -20.42 3.19
C LEU A 207 12.21 -21.05 2.46
N PRO A 208 11.07 -20.35 2.35
CA PRO A 208 9.93 -20.92 1.64
C PRO A 208 10.33 -21.30 0.19
N ARG A 209 9.78 -22.41 -0.32
CA ARG A 209 10.28 -23.00 -1.58
C ARG A 209 10.05 -22.12 -2.81
N GLN A 210 8.88 -21.50 -2.92
CA GLN A 210 8.53 -20.68 -4.08
C GLN A 210 7.38 -19.71 -3.79
N ILE A 211 7.34 -18.60 -4.53
CA ILE A 211 6.17 -17.73 -4.60
C ILE A 211 5.21 -18.30 -5.63
N GLY A 212 3.96 -18.55 -5.22
CA GLY A 212 2.90 -19.01 -6.11
C GLY A 212 2.56 -18.02 -7.21
N PHE A 213 2.02 -18.50 -8.33
CA PHE A 213 1.58 -17.63 -9.42
C PHE A 213 0.33 -16.85 -9.02
N VAL A 214 0.31 -15.55 -9.31
CA VAL A 214 -0.93 -14.77 -9.19
C VAL A 214 -1.92 -15.25 -10.26
N ARG A 215 -2.98 -15.93 -9.81
CA ARG A 215 -4.14 -16.30 -10.64
C ARG A 215 -5.07 -15.11 -10.83
N ARG A 216 -6.02 -15.21 -11.77
CA ARG A 216 -7.05 -14.19 -11.93
C ARG A 216 -7.84 -14.06 -10.63
N LEU A 217 -7.86 -12.86 -10.06
CA LEU A 217 -8.63 -12.58 -8.84
C LEU A 217 -9.93 -11.87 -9.21
N ALA A 218 -10.98 -12.14 -8.45
CA ALA A 218 -12.22 -11.36 -8.46
C ALA A 218 -11.95 -9.90 -8.05
N ASP A 219 -12.84 -9.01 -8.45
CA ASP A 219 -12.84 -7.65 -7.90
C ASP A 219 -13.34 -7.72 -6.47
N VAL A 220 -12.44 -7.49 -5.51
CA VAL A 220 -12.76 -7.46 -4.09
C VAL A 220 -12.59 -6.04 -3.58
N GLY A 221 -13.66 -5.50 -3.00
CA GLY A 221 -13.78 -4.12 -2.62
C GLY A 221 -15.16 -3.81 -2.07
N GLN A 222 -15.41 -2.53 -1.84
CA GLN A 222 -16.69 -2.02 -1.37
C GLN A 222 -16.88 -0.56 -1.79
N PRO A 223 -18.12 -0.04 -1.82
CA PRO A 223 -18.37 1.38 -1.97
C PRO A 223 -17.71 2.20 -0.86
N TRP A 224 -17.25 3.40 -1.17
CA TRP A 224 -16.61 4.31 -0.22
C TRP A 224 -17.45 4.56 1.04
N SER A 225 -18.78 4.66 0.92
CA SER A 225 -19.68 4.87 2.05
C SER A 225 -19.58 3.75 3.08
N ASP A 226 -19.42 2.51 2.65
CA ASP A 226 -19.35 1.34 3.53
C ASP A 226 -17.96 1.22 4.15
N LEU A 227 -16.93 1.58 3.39
CA LEU A 227 -15.59 1.77 3.93
C LEU A 227 -15.58 2.77 5.11
N MET A 228 -16.26 3.90 4.95
CA MET A 228 -16.31 4.92 5.99
C MET A 228 -17.08 4.49 7.24
N LYS A 229 -18.08 3.60 7.10
CA LYS A 229 -18.78 3.00 8.25
C LYS A 229 -17.83 2.10 9.06
N ALA A 230 -17.04 1.27 8.38
CA ALA A 230 -16.06 0.39 9.03
C ALA A 230 -14.99 1.20 9.80
N VAL A 231 -14.42 2.24 9.16
CA VAL A 231 -13.40 3.12 9.79
C VAL A 231 -13.96 3.87 11.01
N LYS A 232 -15.23 4.28 10.98
CA LYS A 232 -15.88 4.91 12.15
C LYS A 232 -16.05 3.91 13.30
N HIS A 233 -16.39 2.67 12.99
CA HIS A 233 -16.61 1.64 14.01
C HIS A 233 -15.31 1.24 14.73
N GLU A 234 -14.21 1.11 13.99
CA GLU A 234 -12.88 0.84 14.57
C GLU A 234 -12.43 1.96 15.52
N ARG A 235 -12.62 3.23 15.14
CA ARG A 235 -12.31 4.37 16.02
C ARG A 235 -13.14 4.41 17.29
N VAL A 236 -14.44 4.13 17.21
CA VAL A 236 -15.32 4.10 18.39
C VAL A 236 -14.95 2.96 19.34
N GLN A 237 -14.46 1.82 18.81
CA GLN A 237 -13.96 0.72 19.62
C GLN A 237 -12.61 1.02 20.28
N GLU A 238 -11.69 1.68 19.57
CA GLU A 238 -10.41 2.13 20.13
C GLU A 238 -10.59 3.22 21.20
N GLU A 239 -11.51 4.17 20.99
CA GLU A 239 -11.82 5.24 21.94
C GLU A 239 -12.68 4.74 23.12
N GLY A 240 -13.53 3.72 22.91
CA GLY A 240 -14.33 3.07 23.95
C GLY A 240 -13.54 2.09 24.82
N GLY A 241 -12.44 1.52 24.32
CA GLY A 241 -11.57 0.58 25.03
C GLY A 241 -10.57 1.23 26.01
N ASN A 242 -10.41 2.56 25.98
CA ASN A 242 -9.43 3.28 26.80
C ASN A 242 -10.03 4.07 27.99
N ARG A 243 -11.26 3.75 28.41
CA ARG A 243 -11.78 4.22 29.71
C ARG A 243 -11.38 3.24 30.82
N GLN A 244 -10.11 3.25 31.21
CA GLN A 244 -9.74 2.76 32.54
C GLN A 244 -10.33 3.73 33.57
N ASN A 245 -11.14 3.19 34.48
CA ASN A 245 -11.68 3.90 35.64
C ASN A 245 -10.55 4.65 36.36
N PRO A 246 -10.72 5.96 36.68
CA PRO A 246 -9.74 6.64 37.50
C PRO A 246 -9.68 5.95 38.87
N VAL A 247 -8.50 5.44 39.20
CA VAL A 247 -8.15 4.99 40.56
C VAL A 247 -8.41 6.15 41.51
N PRO A 248 -9.18 5.99 42.60
CA PRO A 248 -9.41 7.07 43.53
C PRO A 248 -8.09 7.42 44.22
N VAL A 249 -7.62 8.64 44.00
CA VAL A 249 -6.43 9.19 44.66
C VAL A 249 -6.77 9.41 46.14
N PRO A 250 -6.03 8.82 47.10
CA PRO A 250 -6.24 9.10 48.52
C PRO A 250 -5.88 10.56 48.83
N ARG A 251 -6.81 11.29 49.45
CA ARG A 251 -6.60 12.66 49.93
C ARG A 251 -5.45 12.68 50.94
N ARG A 252 -4.35 13.36 50.60
CA ARG A 252 -3.29 13.71 51.57
C ARG A 252 -3.86 14.63 52.64
N ALA A 253 -3.73 14.22 53.90
CA ALA A 253 -3.95 15.07 55.06
C ALA A 253 -2.93 16.23 55.05
N GLY A 254 -3.41 17.46 55.23
CA GLY A 254 -2.57 18.65 55.32
C GLY A 254 -1.76 18.70 56.63
N PRO A 255 -0.61 19.38 56.64
CA PRO A 255 0.22 19.51 57.83
C PRO A 255 -0.41 20.48 58.85
N LYS A 256 -0.46 20.05 60.11
CA LYS A 256 -0.85 20.87 61.27
C LYS A 256 0.23 21.91 61.56
N ALA A 257 -0.17 23.17 61.69
CA ALA A 257 0.66 24.26 62.16
C ALA A 257 1.08 24.02 63.63
N GLN A 258 2.38 24.14 63.90
CA GLN A 258 2.92 24.23 65.26
C GLN A 258 3.04 25.70 65.65
N GLU A 259 2.31 26.05 66.71
CA GLU A 259 2.32 27.34 67.37
C GLU A 259 3.41 27.32 68.45
N ASN A 260 4.43 28.17 68.28
CA ASN A 260 5.49 28.38 69.26
C ASN A 260 4.95 29.26 70.41
N ARG A 261 4.96 28.73 71.64
CA ARG A 261 4.86 29.53 72.87
C ARG A 261 6.21 29.59 73.56
N ALA A 262 6.60 30.82 73.87
CA ALA A 262 7.76 31.21 74.65
C ALA A 262 7.55 30.93 76.15
N GLY A 263 8.67 30.67 76.82
CA GLY A 263 8.89 30.61 78.27
C GLY A 263 10.23 29.90 78.45
N GLY A 264 11.32 30.50 78.92
CA GLY A 264 11.46 31.56 79.91
C GLY A 264 12.16 30.94 81.11
N GLU A 265 13.42 31.36 81.32
CA GLU A 265 14.21 31.21 82.57
C GLU A 265 14.68 29.78 82.90
N GLY A 266 15.86 29.52 83.47
CA GLY A 266 16.89 30.37 84.05
C GLY A 266 17.71 29.51 85.03
N LYS A 267 19.04 29.53 84.86
CA LYS A 267 20.13 29.33 85.85
C LYS A 267 20.21 28.05 86.72
N GLY A 268 21.40 27.46 86.68
CA GLY A 268 22.00 26.72 87.79
C GLY A 268 23.42 26.25 87.45
N VAL A 269 24.43 27.10 87.69
CA VAL A 269 25.56 26.92 88.65
C VAL A 269 26.06 28.31 89.01
#